data_AF-D2RWA1-F1
#
_entry.id   AF-D2RWA1-F1
#
_cell.length_a   1.000
_cell.length_b   1.000
_cell.length_c   1.000
_cell.angle_alpha   90.00
_cell.angle_beta   90.00
_cell.angle_gamma   90.00
#
_symmetry.space_group_name_H-M   'P 1'
#
loop_
_entity.id
_entity.type
_entity.pdbx_description
1 polymer ?
#
loop_
_entity_poly.entity_id
_entity_poly.type
_entity_poly.pdbx_seq_one_letter_code
_entity_poly.pdbx_strand_id
1 'polypeptide(L)' 'MSAFETVSCSGCGDDFKAYPDSNAAQRGFCSPACALEEH' A
#
# COMPACT_ATOMS: atom_id res chain seq x y z
N MET A 1 17.01 5.09 11.13
CA MET A 1 15.57 5.28 10.92
C MET A 1 15.10 4.21 9.97
N SER A 2 14.00 3.51 10.26
CA SER A 2 13.48 2.48 9.36
C SER A 2 13.12 3.13 8.03
N ALA A 3 13.58 2.55 6.92
CA ALA A 3 13.31 3.08 5.59
C ALA A 3 11.87 2.81 5.10
N PHE A 4 11.11 2.04 5.88
CA PHE A 4 9.74 1.65 5.58
C PHE A 4 8.76 2.32 6.54
N GLU A 5 7.62 2.72 6.01
CA GLU A 5 6.44 3.14 6.75
C GLU A 5 5.33 2.08 6.63
N THR A 6 4.42 2.08 7.61
CA THR A 6 3.21 1.26 7.56
C THR A 6 2.12 2.04 6.87
N VAL A 7 1.52 1.45 5.84
CA VAL A 7 0.42 2.02 5.05
C VAL A 7 -0.74 1.04 5.08
N SER A 8 -1.95 1.55 5.27
CA SER A 8 -3.17 0.73 5.21
C SER A 8 -3.66 0.63 3.76
N CYS A 9 -3.93 -0.59 3.30
CA CYS A 9 -4.40 -0.85 1.95
C CYS A 9 -5.88 -0.48 1.81
N SER A 10 -6.22 0.38 0.84
CA SER A 10 -7.61 0.77 0.57
C SER A 10 -8.43 -0.33 -0.11
N GLY A 11 -7.79 -1.35 -0.70
CA GLY A 11 -8.49 -2.45 -1.38
C GLY A 11 -8.89 -3.61 -0.47
N CYS A 12 -8.01 -4.02 0.46
CA CYS A 12 -8.28 -5.15 1.35
C CYS A 12 -8.37 -4.78 2.84
N GLY A 13 -7.97 -3.56 3.23
CA GLY A 13 -7.98 -3.10 4.63
C GLY A 13 -6.76 -3.53 5.45
N ASP A 14 -5.84 -4.31 4.89
CA ASP A 14 -4.63 -4.76 5.61
C ASP A 14 -3.53 -3.69 5.65
N ASP A 15 -2.72 -3.74 6.70
CA ASP A 15 -1.52 -2.92 6.82
C ASP A 15 -0.30 -3.58 6.19
N PHE A 16 0.46 -2.81 5.40
CA PHE A 16 1.69 -3.29 4.75
C PHE A 16 2.83 -2.29 4.93
N LYS A 17 4.08 -2.79 4.83
CA LYS A 17 5.28 -1.95 4.90
C LYS A 17 5.74 -1.56 3.50
N ALA A 18 5.95 -0.27 3.28
CA ALA A 18 6.40 0.25 2.01
C ALA A 18 7.39 1.40 2.20
N TYR A 19 8.20 1.67 1.17
CA TYR A 19 8.99 2.89 1.14
C TYR A 19 8.06 4.09 0.90
N PRO A 20 8.28 5.25 1.55
CA PRO A 20 7.40 6.43 1.41
C PRO A 20 7.27 6.93 -0.03
N ASP A 21 8.31 6.73 -0.84
CA ASP A 21 8.40 7.13 -2.25
C ASP A 21 7.99 6.01 -3.23
N SER A 22 7.58 4.85 -2.73
CA SER A 22 7.11 3.76 -3.58
C SER A 22 5.69 4.00 -4.09
N ASN A 23 5.40 3.49 -5.29
CA ASN A 23 4.05 3.53 -5.87
C ASN A 23 2.99 2.90 -4.94
N ALA A 24 3.36 1.90 -4.15
CA ALA A 24 2.44 1.23 -3.23
C ALA A 24 2.02 2.17 -2.08
N ALA A 25 2.97 2.89 -1.48
CA ALA A 25 2.69 3.89 -0.44
C ALA A 25 1.89 5.08 -1.00
N GLN A 26 2.27 5.58 -2.18
CA GLN A 26 1.61 6.72 -2.81
C GLN A 26 0.17 6.43 -3.25
N ARG A 27 -0.11 5.19 -3.68
CA ARG A 27 -1.44 4.78 -4.13
C ARG A 27 -2.29 4.15 -3.02
N GLY A 28 -1.68 3.70 -1.93
CA GLY A 28 -2.39 3.05 -0.82
C GLY A 28 -2.88 1.64 -1.16
N PHE A 29 -2.18 0.90 -2.03
CA PHE A 29 -2.54 -0.48 -2.37
C PHE A 29 -1.38 -1.43 -2.15
N CYS A 30 -1.62 -2.51 -1.41
CA CYS A 30 -0.59 -3.51 -1.08
C CYS A 30 -0.17 -4.36 -2.30
N SER A 31 -1.00 -4.43 -3.34
CA SER A 31 -0.75 -5.21 -4.55
C SER A 31 -1.44 -4.62 -5.78
N PRO A 32 -0.99 -4.96 -7.00
CA PRO A 32 -1.69 -4.58 -8.23
C PRO A 32 -3.13 -5.11 -8.29
N ALA A 33 -3.41 -6.27 -7.70
CA ALA A 33 -4.75 -6.83 -7.66
C ALA A 33 -5.69 -5.90 -6.89
N CYS A 34 -5.31 -5.48 -5.68
CA CYS A 34 -6.11 -4.54 -4.87
C CYS A 34 -6.32 -3.17 -5.55
N ALA A 35 -5.42 -2.76 -6.46
CA ALA A 35 -5.56 -1.52 -7.22
C ALA A 35 -6.45 -1.66 -8.46
N LEU A 36 -6.75 -2.89 -8.91
CA LEU A 36 -7.58 -3.20 -10.07
C LEU A 36 -8.97 -3.69 -9.69
N GLU A 37 -9.15 -4.19 -8.46
CA GLU A 37 -10.46 -4.58 -7.95
C GLU A 37 -11.31 -3.34 -7.64
N GLU A 38 -12.37 -3.13 -8.41
CA GLU A 38 -13.44 -2.19 -8.07
C GLU A 38 -14.32 -2.85 -6.99
N HIS A 39 -14.01 -2.60 -5.72
CA HIS A 39 -14.85 -2.99 -4.57
C HIS A 39 -15.91 -1.93 -4.26
#